data_AF-A0A967VXB1-F1
#
_entry.id   AF-A0A967VXB1-F1
#
_cell.length_a   1.000
_cell.length_b   1.000
_cell.length_c   1.000
_cell.angle_alpha   90.00
_cell.angle_beta   90.00
_cell.angle_gamma   90.00
#
_symmetry.space_group_name_H-M   'P 1'
#
loop_
_entity.id
_entity.type
_entity.pdbx_description
1 polymer ?
#
loop_
_entity_poly.entity_id
_entity_poly.type
_entity_poly.pdbx_seq_one_letter_code
_entity_poly.pdbx_strand_id
1 'polypeptide(L)'
;RVGLLNIGEEETKGHDILIETNRTLRHTPNLHFIGNIEGRDILRGIADVIVTEGYIGNVTLKSLEGMAEMTMLTGKQIWRSNIRSKLALSILSPVIKKL
;
A
#
# COMPACT_ATOMS: atom_id res chain seq x y z
N ARG A 1 3.02 -10.74 11.07
CA ARG A 1 2.37 -9.52 11.59
C ARG A 1 1.12 -9.27 10.77
N VAL A 2 -0.04 -9.16 11.41
CA VAL A 2 -1.34 -8.96 10.74
C VAL A 2 -1.90 -7.60 11.13
N GLY A 3 -2.16 -6.74 10.14
CA GLY A 3 -2.76 -5.42 10.34
C GLY A 3 -4.18 -5.35 9.77
N LEU A 4 -5.04 -4.55 10.40
CA LEU A 4 -6.38 -4.24 9.90
C LEU A 4 -6.35 -2.89 9.19
N LEU A 5 -6.65 -2.85 7.88
CA LEU A 5 -6.69 -1.60 7.13
C LEU A 5 -7.83 -0.70 7.64
N ASN A 6 -7.48 0.53 8.00
CA ASN A 6 -8.41 1.47 8.61
C ASN A 6 -8.04 2.92 8.25
N ILE A 7 -8.88 3.87 8.69
CA ILE A 7 -8.70 5.31 8.48
C ILE A 7 -7.82 5.98 9.54
N GLY A 8 -7.35 5.22 10.54
CA GLY A 8 -6.47 5.69 11.61
C GLY A 8 -5.95 4.52 12.44
N GLU A 9 -4.86 4.77 13.17
CA GLU A 9 -4.15 3.75 13.96
C GLU A 9 -4.87 3.41 15.28
N GLU A 10 -5.75 4.28 15.78
CA GLU A 10 -6.46 4.06 17.05
C GLU A 10 -7.54 2.97 16.92
N GLU A 11 -7.77 2.20 18.00
CA GLU A 11 -8.72 1.08 18.04
C GLU A 11 -10.17 1.48 17.76
N THR A 12 -10.52 2.73 18.03
CA THR A 12 -11.86 3.29 17.87
C THR A 12 -12.12 3.86 16.48
N LYS A 13 -11.15 3.78 15.57
CA LYS A 13 -11.29 4.29 14.19
C LYS A 13 -11.97 3.27 13.28
N GLY A 14 -12.65 3.82 12.28
CA GLY A 14 -13.43 3.05 11.32
C GLY A 14 -14.91 3.01 11.70
N HIS A 15 -15.68 2.31 10.88
CA HIS A 15 -17.09 2.04 11.13
C HIS A 15 -17.23 0.81 12.04
N ASP A 16 -18.43 0.56 12.56
CA ASP A 16 -18.68 -0.42 13.63
C ASP A 16 -18.07 -1.80 13.35
N ILE A 17 -18.13 -2.29 12.12
CA ILE A 17 -17.56 -3.59 11.74
C ILE A 17 -16.04 -3.62 11.89
N LEU A 18 -15.33 -2.52 11.65
CA LEU A 18 -13.87 -2.42 11.80
C LEU A 18 -13.49 -2.39 13.27
N ILE A 19 -14.26 -1.68 14.11
CA ILE A 19 -14.06 -1.66 15.56
C ILE A 19 -14.29 -3.05 16.14
N GLU A 20 -15.36 -3.74 15.73
CA GLU A 20 -15.65 -5.11 16.16
C GLU A 20 -14.61 -6.11 15.63
N THR A 21 -14.17 -5.96 14.37
CA THR A 21 -13.12 -6.80 13.78
C THR A 21 -11.81 -6.60 14.53
N ASN A 22 -11.43 -5.36 14.84
CA ASN A 22 -10.24 -5.04 15.62
C ASN A 22 -10.28 -5.76 16.98
N ARG A 23 -11.41 -5.63 17.70
CA ARG A 23 -11.63 -6.33 18.98
C ARG A 23 -11.51 -7.85 18.81
N THR A 24 -12.13 -8.42 17.78
CA THR A 24 -12.11 -9.86 17.52
C THR A 24 -10.69 -10.37 17.22
N LEU A 25 -9.95 -9.67 16.35
CA LEU A 25 -8.57 -10.03 16.00
C LEU A 25 -7.64 -9.92 17.20
N ARG A 26 -7.80 -8.92 18.08
CA ARG A 26 -7.02 -8.80 19.33
C ARG A 26 -7.18 -9.99 20.26
N HIS A 27 -8.38 -10.58 20.32
CA HIS A 27 -8.67 -11.71 21.20
C HIS A 27 -8.49 -13.07 20.50
N THR A 28 -8.01 -13.08 19.24
CA THR A 28 -7.80 -14.33 18.49
C THR A 28 -6.48 -14.98 18.92
N PRO A 29 -6.50 -16.20 19.49
CA PRO A 29 -5.28 -16.87 19.94
C PRO A 29 -4.37 -17.20 18.76
N ASN A 30 -3.05 -17.17 19.01
CA ASN A 30 -2.00 -17.44 18.01
C ASN A 30 -1.96 -16.48 16.80
N LEU A 31 -2.64 -15.34 16.87
CA LEU A 31 -2.57 -14.29 15.85
C LEU A 31 -1.61 -13.18 16.30
N HIS A 32 -0.55 -12.94 15.53
CA HIS A 32 0.31 -11.77 15.74
C HIS A 32 -0.34 -10.52 15.13
N PHE A 33 -1.42 -10.05 15.77
CA PHE A 33 -2.16 -8.86 15.38
C PHE A 33 -1.45 -7.59 15.88
N ILE A 34 -1.16 -6.66 14.97
CA ILE A 34 -0.43 -5.41 15.28
C ILE A 34 -1.34 -4.19 15.38
N GLY A 35 -2.66 -4.37 15.25
CA GLY A 35 -3.64 -3.28 15.33
C GLY A 35 -4.07 -2.75 13.96
N ASN A 36 -4.62 -1.54 13.98
CA ASN A 36 -5.02 -0.83 12.78
C ASN A 36 -3.78 -0.30 12.05
N ILE A 37 -3.84 -0.28 10.72
CA ILE A 37 -2.85 0.33 9.84
C ILE A 37 -3.56 1.22 8.83
N GLU A 38 -2.88 2.28 8.38
CA GLU A 38 -3.44 3.19 7.40
C GLU A 38 -2.98 2.89 5.97
N GLY A 39 -3.67 3.48 4.99
CA GLY A 39 -3.35 3.31 3.57
C GLY A 39 -1.90 3.65 3.21
N ARG A 40 -1.29 4.62 3.90
CA ARG A 40 0.12 5.01 3.73
C ARG A 40 1.11 3.91 4.13
N ASP A 41 0.69 3.00 5.00
CA ASP A 41 1.57 2.00 5.58
C ASP A 41 1.57 0.68 4.80
N ILE A 42 0.62 0.53 3.87
CA ILE A 42 0.49 -0.64 2.98
C ILE A 42 1.82 -0.94 2.28
N LEU A 43 2.52 0.09 1.79
CA LEU A 43 3.79 -0.05 1.07
C LEU A 43 5.03 0.03 1.96
N ARG A 44 4.86 0.24 3.27
CA ARG A 44 5.99 0.40 4.22
C ARG A 44 6.43 -0.93 4.85
N GLY A 45 5.74 -2.02 4.56
CA GLY A 45 6.10 -3.35 5.08
C GLY A 45 5.96 -3.49 6.60
N ILE A 46 5.07 -2.69 7.22
CA ILE A 46 4.82 -2.77 8.67
C ILE A 46 4.00 -4.02 9.06
N ALA A 47 3.21 -4.54 8.12
CA ALA A 47 2.44 -5.77 8.23
C ALA A 47 2.84 -6.74 7.12
N ASP A 48 2.74 -8.04 7.40
CA ASP A 48 2.98 -9.11 6.43
C ASP A 48 1.65 -9.57 5.78
N VAL A 49 0.54 -9.41 6.52
CA VAL A 49 -0.82 -9.65 6.06
C VAL A 49 -1.68 -8.45 6.41
N ILE A 50 -2.45 -7.95 5.45
CA ILE A 50 -3.38 -6.84 5.63
C ILE A 50 -4.80 -7.36 5.45
N VAL A 51 -5.62 -7.20 6.49
CA VAL A 51 -7.04 -7.58 6.49
C VAL A 51 -7.86 -6.35 6.14
N THR A 52 -8.86 -6.51 5.28
CA THR A 52 -9.79 -5.45 4.89
C THR A 52 -11.08 -6.07 4.36
N GLU A 53 -12.16 -5.30 4.30
CA GLU A 53 -13.34 -5.66 3.52
C GLU A 53 -13.03 -5.76 2.01
N GLY A 54 -13.80 -6.56 1.29
CA GLY A 54 -13.56 -6.80 -0.15
C GLY A 54 -13.74 -5.55 -1.01
N TYR A 55 -14.64 -4.64 -0.64
CA TYR A 55 -14.84 -3.38 -1.36
C TYR A 55 -13.61 -2.47 -1.25
N ILE A 56 -13.18 -2.15 -0.02
CA ILE A 56 -11.99 -1.35 0.23
C ILE A 56 -10.73 -2.05 -0.29
N GLY A 57 -10.64 -3.37 -0.17
CA GLY A 57 -9.52 -4.15 -0.72
C GLY A 57 -9.40 -4.01 -2.23
N ASN A 58 -10.52 -4.10 -2.97
CA ASN A 58 -10.53 -3.93 -4.42
C ASN A 58 -10.19 -2.50 -4.84
N VAL A 59 -10.78 -1.49 -4.17
CA VAL A 59 -10.45 -0.08 -4.42
C VAL A 59 -8.97 0.19 -4.16
N THR A 60 -8.43 -0.34 -3.07
CA THR A 60 -7.01 -0.20 -2.70
C THR A 60 -6.10 -0.86 -3.73
N LEU A 61 -6.39 -2.12 -4.10
CA LEU A 61 -5.61 -2.86 -5.10
C LEU A 61 -5.59 -2.13 -6.44
N LYS A 62 -6.75 -1.72 -6.96
CA LYS A 62 -6.84 -0.98 -8.22
C LYS A 62 -6.19 0.40 -8.16
N SER A 63 -6.24 1.06 -7.02
CA SER A 63 -5.54 2.34 -6.83
C SER A 63 -4.02 2.15 -6.91
N LEU A 64 -3.49 1.07 -6.31
CA LEU A 64 -2.06 0.72 -6.42
C LEU A 64 -1.66 0.36 -7.85
N GLU A 65 -2.48 -0.43 -8.55
CA GLU A 65 -2.28 -0.76 -9.97
C GLU A 65 -2.26 0.51 -10.84
N GLY A 66 -3.23 1.41 -10.67
CA GLY A 66 -3.29 2.68 -11.40
C GLY A 66 -2.11 3.60 -11.08
N MET A 67 -1.64 3.64 -9.83
CA MET A 67 -0.44 4.38 -9.45
C MET A 67 0.83 3.84 -10.11
N ALA A 68 0.96 2.51 -10.18
CA ALA A 68 2.07 1.86 -10.87
C ALA A 68 2.05 2.17 -12.37
N GLU A 69 0.88 2.08 -13.01
CA GLU A 69 0.69 2.42 -14.42
C GLU A 69 1.06 3.88 -14.70
N MET A 70 0.57 4.82 -13.89
CA MET A 70 0.87 6.25 -14.03
C MET A 70 2.37 6.55 -13.87
N THR A 71 3.05 5.85 -12.97
CA THR A 71 4.51 5.98 -12.79
C THR A 71 5.25 5.50 -14.04
N MET A 72 4.85 4.36 -14.62
CA MET A 72 5.44 3.85 -15.86
C MET A 72 5.18 4.77 -17.06
N LEU A 73 3.97 5.32 -17.18
CA LEU A 73 3.60 6.27 -18.25
C LEU A 73 4.45 7.54 -18.15
N THR A 74 4.59 8.09 -16.94
CA THR A 74 5.42 9.27 -16.67
C THR A 74 6.88 9.00 -17.05
N GLY A 75 7.43 7.83 -16.66
CA GLY A 75 8.78 7.42 -17.05
C GLY A 75 8.97 7.33 -18.57
N LYS A 76 8.00 6.76 -19.29
CA LYS A 76 8.01 6.70 -20.77
C LYS A 76 7.95 8.10 -21.40
N GLN A 77 7.19 9.02 -20.82
CA GLN A 77 7.11 10.39 -21.30
C GLN A 77 8.43 11.14 -21.11
N ILE A 78 9.07 11.01 -19.94
CA ILE A 78 10.40 11.59 -19.67
C ILE A 78 11.43 11.04 -20.66
N TRP A 79 11.41 9.73 -20.94
CA TRP A 79 12.30 9.09 -21.92
C TRP A 79 12.16 9.66 -23.34
N ARG A 80 10.94 10.05 -23.73
CA ARG A 80 10.65 10.61 -25.07
C ARG A 80 11.00 12.10 -25.21
N SER A 81 11.30 12.81 -24.12
CA SER A 81 11.45 14.28 -24.14
C SER A 81 12.69 14.79 -24.88
N ASN A 82 13.91 14.51 -24.39
CA ASN A 82 15.16 14.99 -24.97
C ASN A 82 16.36 14.10 -24.59
N ILE A 83 17.51 14.31 -25.25
CA ILE A 83 18.69 13.46 -25.09
C ILE A 83 19.29 13.50 -23.68
N ARG A 84 19.17 14.63 -22.97
CA ARG A 84 19.59 14.76 -21.57
C ARG A 84 18.76 13.87 -20.66
N SER A 85 17.45 13.82 -20.87
CA SER A 85 16.52 12.99 -20.10
C SER A 85 16.74 11.49 -20.34
N LYS A 86 17.08 11.09 -21.58
CA LYS A 86 17.47 9.71 -21.89
C LYS A 86 18.75 9.27 -21.18
N LEU A 87 19.75 10.16 -21.13
CA LEU A 87 21.01 9.88 -20.43
C LEU A 87 20.77 9.72 -18.92
N ALA A 88 20.03 10.67 -18.31
CA ALA A 88 19.68 10.62 -16.89
C ALA A 88 18.89 9.34 -16.54
N LEU A 89 17.88 8.99 -17.34
CA LEU A 89 17.11 7.76 -17.12
C LEU A 89 17.94 6.49 -17.35
N SER A 90 18.90 6.48 -18.28
CA SER A 90 19.78 5.31 -18.47
C SER A 90 20.66 5.06 -17.25
N ILE A 91 21.19 6.13 -16.64
CA ILE A 91 21.98 6.05 -15.42
C ILE A 91 21.12 5.55 -14.25
N LEU A 92 19.87 6.03 -14.16
CA LEU A 92 18.93 5.65 -13.09
C LEU A 92 18.27 4.29 -13.29
N SER A 93 18.14 3.81 -14.54
CA SER A 93 17.47 2.55 -14.89
C SER A 93 17.90 1.34 -14.05
N PRO A 94 19.20 1.06 -13.82
CA PRO A 94 19.61 -0.07 -12.97
C PRO A 94 19.20 0.06 -11.49
N VAL A 95 19.02 1.29 -10.99
CA VAL A 95 18.51 1.55 -9.63
C VAL A 95 17.00 1.39 -9.60
N ILE A 96 16.30 1.96 -10.58
CA ILE A 96 14.83 1.88 -10.69
C ILE A 96 14.36 0.42 -10.86
N LYS A 97 15.12 -0.41 -11.59
CA LYS A 97 14.79 -1.85 -11.74
C LYS A 97 14.94 -2.67 -10.45
N LYS A 98 15.55 -2.12 -9.41
CA LYS A 98 15.70 -2.77 -8.10
C LYS A 98 14.63 -2.33 -7.09
N LEU A 99 13.84 -1.31 -7.42
CA LEU A 99 12.65 -0.88 -6.67
C LEU A 99 11.46 -1.77 -7.04
#